data_AF-A0A3E0P053-F1
#
_entry.id   AF-A0A3E0P053-F1
#
_cell.length_a   1.000
_cell.length_b   1.000
_cell.length_c   1.000
_cell.angle_alpha   90.00
_cell.angle_beta   90.00
_cell.angle_gamma   90.00
#
_symmetry.space_group_name_H-M   'P 1'
#
loop_
_entity.id
_entity.type
_entity.pdbx_description
1 polymer ?
#
loop_
_entity_poly.entity_id
_entity_poly.type
_entity_poly.pdbx_seq_one_letter_code
_entity_poly.pdbx_strand_id
1 'polypeptide(L)'
;MPTVRGWALTGSGVALLILWYAFGDSELLLAAIFVLLLQAGGLAYVRLRKPKLDIGRRLGSATVHDGDTTTITLLVTNEGRRAAANLTIDDNINNLGTATFECARIDGGEHTTATYRVTCRPRGVYRVGPTEIRISDPFSLASTRV
;
A
#
# COMPACT_ATOMS: atom_id res chain seq x y z
N MET A 1 0.95 7.82 6.95
CA MET A 1 -0.11 8.00 7.96
C MET A 1 -0.31 6.67 8.69
N PRO A 2 -0.69 6.67 9.98
CA PRO A 2 -1.05 5.44 10.69
C PRO A 2 -2.24 4.75 10.01
N THR A 3 -2.24 3.42 9.99
CA THR A 3 -3.40 2.61 9.57
C THR A 3 -4.41 2.51 10.71
N VAL A 4 -5.56 1.88 10.48
CA VAL A 4 -6.52 1.56 11.55
C VAL A 4 -5.85 0.75 12.66
N ARG A 5 -5.01 -0.22 12.30
CA ARG A 5 -4.22 -1.01 13.26
C ARG A 5 -3.24 -0.14 14.04
N GLY A 6 -2.58 0.80 13.39
CA GLY A 6 -1.68 1.73 14.07
C GLY A 6 -2.39 2.66 15.05
N TRP A 7 -3.60 3.12 14.72
CA TRP A 7 -4.43 3.89 15.64
C TRP A 7 -4.91 3.06 16.82
N ALA A 8 -5.36 1.82 16.59
CA ALA A 8 -5.74 0.91 17.66
C ALA A 8 -4.55 0.63 18.61
N LEU A 9 -3.37 0.36 18.04
CA LEU A 9 -2.14 0.14 18.79
C LEU A 9 -1.75 1.36 19.63
N THR A 10 -1.88 2.56 19.05
CA THR A 10 -1.66 3.83 19.78
C THR A 10 -2.66 3.98 20.92
N GLY A 11 -3.94 3.69 20.69
CA GLY A 11 -4.99 3.73 21.70
C GLY A 11 -4.71 2.77 22.86
N SER A 12 -4.32 1.53 22.57
CA SER A 12 -3.92 0.54 23.59
C SER A 12 -2.69 1.00 24.37
N GLY A 13 -1.68 1.58 23.71
CA GLY A 13 -0.51 2.14 24.38
C GLY A 13 -0.85 3.27 25.35
N VAL A 14 -1.76 4.17 24.96
CA VAL A 14 -2.25 5.25 25.85
C VAL A 14 -3.06 4.68 27.02
N ALA A 15 -3.91 3.68 26.78
CA ALA A 15 -4.66 3.03 27.86
C ALA A 15 -3.73 2.36 28.89
N LEU A 16 -2.66 1.71 28.44
CA LEU A 16 -1.63 1.13 29.33
C LEU A 16 -0.90 2.20 30.14
N LEU A 17 -0.63 3.39 29.58
CA LEU A 17 -0.06 4.50 30.35
C LEU A 17 -1.00 5.01 31.45
N ILE A 18 -2.31 5.09 31.17
CA ILE A 18 -3.31 5.48 32.17
C ILE A 18 -3.37 4.43 33.28
N LEU A 19 -3.34 3.15 32.92
CA LEU A 19 -3.34 2.05 33.86
C LEU A 19 -2.06 2.05 34.71
N TRP A 20 -0.89 2.25 34.10
CA TRP A 20 0.36 2.44 34.82
C TRP A 20 0.27 3.60 35.81
N TYR A 21 -0.27 4.74 35.41
CA TYR A 21 -0.40 5.90 36.30
C TYR A 21 -1.30 5.60 37.52
N ALA A 22 -2.34 4.77 37.34
CA ALA A 22 -3.24 4.39 38.42
C ALA A 22 -2.66 3.32 39.36
N PHE A 23 -1.96 2.32 38.82
CA PHE A 23 -1.50 1.14 39.58
C PHE A 23 -0.01 1.23 39.99
N GLY A 24 0.79 2.05 39.32
CA GLY A 24 2.23 2.21 39.58
C GLY A 24 3.11 1.06 39.06
N ASP A 25 2.54 0.10 38.33
CA ASP A 25 3.26 -1.11 37.92
C ASP A 25 4.24 -0.86 36.76
N SER A 26 5.52 -1.11 37.01
CA SER A 26 6.59 -0.92 36.03
C SER A 26 6.39 -1.78 34.76
N GLU A 27 5.70 -2.93 34.87
CA GLU A 27 5.41 -3.78 33.72
C GLU A 27 4.44 -3.11 32.74
N LEU A 28 3.45 -2.37 33.24
CA LEU A 28 2.51 -1.61 32.42
C LEU A 28 3.18 -0.47 31.68
N LEU A 29 4.11 0.23 32.33
CA LEU A 29 4.91 1.28 31.71
C LEU A 29 5.77 0.72 30.58
N LEU A 30 6.45 -0.41 30.83
CA LEU A 30 7.30 -1.06 29.83
C LEU A 30 6.47 -1.48 28.62
N ALA A 31 5.32 -2.13 28.84
CA ALA A 31 4.40 -2.53 27.77
C ALA A 31 3.92 -1.31 26.96
N ALA A 32 3.51 -0.23 27.63
CA ALA A 32 3.08 1.00 26.97
C ALA A 32 4.17 1.61 26.07
N ILE A 33 5.38 1.77 26.62
CA ILE A 33 6.52 2.32 25.88
C ILE A 33 6.85 1.44 24.68
N PHE A 34 6.90 0.12 24.85
CA PHE A 34 7.20 -0.81 23.78
C PHE A 34 6.23 -0.67 22.61
N VAL A 35 4.93 -0.62 22.92
CA VAL A 35 3.85 -0.49 21.92
C VAL A 35 3.94 0.85 21.17
N LEU A 36 4.20 1.95 21.88
CA LEU A 36 4.34 3.27 21.27
C LEU A 36 5.62 3.39 20.43
N LEU A 37 6.73 2.81 20.88
CA LEU A 37 7.97 2.75 20.12
C LEU A 37 7.80 1.93 18.84
N LEU A 38 7.09 0.82 18.89
CA LEU A 38 6.79 0.01 17.71
C LEU A 38 6.02 0.81 16.67
N GLN A 39 4.98 1.56 17.08
CA GLN A 39 4.23 2.45 16.20
C GLN A 39 5.11 3.56 15.59
N ALA A 40 5.95 4.21 16.41
CA ALA A 40 6.86 5.24 15.96
C ALA A 40 7.90 4.68 14.96
N GLY A 41 8.41 3.47 15.21
CA GLY A 41 9.30 2.73 14.33
C GLY A 41 8.67 2.45 12.96
N GLY A 42 7.41 1.99 12.93
CA GLY A 42 6.67 1.79 11.67
C GLY A 42 6.51 3.08 10.86
N LEU A 43 6.16 4.19 11.52
CA LEU A 43 6.08 5.51 10.87
C LEU A 43 7.44 5.98 10.32
N ALA A 44 8.51 5.81 11.10
CA ALA A 44 9.86 6.14 10.66
C ALA A 44 10.30 5.27 9.47
N TYR A 45 10.02 3.97 9.52
CA TYR A 45 10.35 3.03 8.44
C TYR A 45 9.77 3.49 7.10
N VAL A 46 8.47 3.78 7.06
CA VAL A 46 7.78 4.19 5.83
C VAL A 46 8.25 5.57 5.35
N ARG A 47 8.52 6.50 6.26
CA ARG A 47 8.99 7.85 5.88
C ARG A 47 10.43 7.86 5.34
N LEU A 48 11.30 7.01 5.88
CA LEU A 48 12.71 6.94 5.49
C LEU A 48 12.92 6.10 4.22
N ARG A 49 11.95 5.24 3.87
CA ARG A 49 11.99 4.36 2.70
C ARG A 49 10.95 4.79 1.66
N LYS A 50 11.20 5.93 1.02
CA LYS A 50 10.46 6.34 -0.19
C LYS A 50 11.15 5.77 -1.44
N PRO A 51 10.65 4.71 -2.07
CA PRO A 51 11.20 4.21 -3.32
C PRO A 51 10.86 5.17 -4.47
N LYS A 52 11.63 5.06 -5.54
CA LYS A 52 11.33 5.71 -6.83
C LYS A 52 10.76 4.63 -7.74
N LEU A 53 9.48 4.73 -8.04
CA LEU A 53 8.76 3.75 -8.85
C LEU A 53 8.31 4.43 -10.15
N ASP A 54 8.58 3.77 -11.27
CA ASP A 54 8.04 4.13 -12.57
C ASP A 54 6.95 3.12 -12.96
N ILE A 55 5.88 3.63 -13.61
CA ILE A 55 4.69 2.83 -13.94
C ILE A 55 4.47 2.88 -15.45
N GLY A 56 4.81 1.77 -16.11
CA GLY A 56 4.43 1.50 -17.50
C GLY A 56 3.07 0.81 -17.57
N ARG A 57 2.34 1.06 -18.66
CA ARG A 57 1.07 0.36 -18.96
C ARG A 57 1.02 -0.08 -20.41
N ARG A 58 0.47 -1.26 -20.64
CA ARG A 58 0.19 -1.80 -21.97
C ARG A 58 -1.23 -2.33 -22.01
N LEU A 59 -1.97 -1.88 -23.02
CA LEU A 59 -3.32 -2.35 -23.31
C LEU A 59 -3.22 -3.41 -24.41
N GLY A 60 -3.89 -4.54 -24.25
CA GLY A 60 -3.97 -5.56 -25.28
C GLY A 60 -4.70 -5.06 -26.53
N SER A 61 -5.81 -4.34 -26.33
CA SER A 61 -6.46 -3.56 -27.38
C SER A 61 -6.99 -2.25 -26.81
N ALA A 62 -6.79 -1.16 -27.55
CA ALA A 62 -7.32 0.17 -27.23
C ALA A 62 -8.81 0.31 -27.59
N THR A 63 -9.32 -0.54 -28.48
CA THR A 63 -10.71 -0.53 -28.95
C THR A 63 -11.27 -1.94 -28.90
N VAL A 64 -12.39 -2.11 -28.19
CA VAL A 64 -13.09 -3.39 -28.05
C VAL A 64 -14.60 -3.19 -28.23
N HIS A 65 -15.33 -4.25 -28.59
CA HIS A 65 -16.79 -4.15 -28.70
C HIS A 65 -17.43 -4.17 -27.31
N ASP A 66 -18.69 -3.74 -27.23
CA ASP A 66 -19.43 -3.74 -25.96
C ASP A 66 -19.59 -5.18 -25.46
N GLY A 67 -19.20 -5.43 -24.21
CA GLY A 67 -19.20 -6.75 -23.59
C GLY A 67 -17.94 -7.58 -23.82
N ASP A 68 -17.02 -7.15 -24.69
CA ASP A 68 -15.72 -7.82 -24.84
C ASP A 68 -14.82 -7.55 -23.63
N THR A 69 -13.83 -8.43 -23.47
CA THR A 69 -12.81 -8.30 -22.42
C THR A 69 -11.48 -7.87 -23.01
N THR A 70 -10.85 -6.84 -22.44
CA THR A 70 -9.48 -6.45 -22.77
C THR A 70 -8.52 -6.83 -21.65
N THR A 71 -7.27 -7.12 -22.02
CA THR A 71 -6.20 -7.42 -21.06
C THR A 71 -5.37 -6.17 -20.85
N ILE A 72 -5.09 -5.84 -19.60
CA ILE A 72 -4.24 -4.71 -19.23
C ILE A 72 -3.04 -5.25 -18.46
N THR A 73 -1.86 -4.82 -18.87
CA THR A 73 -0.59 -5.19 -18.27
C THR A 73 0.08 -3.95 -17.70
N LEU A 74 0.27 -3.94 -16.38
CA LEU A 74 1.00 -2.94 -15.63
C LEU A 74 2.43 -3.40 -15.42
N LEU A 75 3.39 -2.54 -15.74
CA LEU A 75 4.80 -2.72 -15.47
C LEU A 75 5.19 -1.74 -14.37
N VAL A 76 5.61 -2.24 -13.21
CA VAL A 76 6.07 -1.40 -12.10
C VAL A 76 7.56 -1.61 -11.95
N THR A 77 8.33 -0.56 -12.21
CA THR A 77 9.80 -0.58 -12.19
C THR A 77 10.31 0.17 -10.97
N ASN A 78 11.20 -0.43 -10.19
CA ASN A 78 11.88 0.25 -9.11
C ASN A 78 13.18 0.88 -9.62
N GLU A 79 13.14 2.17 -9.97
CA GLU A 79 14.31 2.93 -10.39
C GLU A 79 15.26 3.26 -9.22
N GLY A 80 14.80 3.03 -7.99
CA GLY A 80 15.60 3.21 -6.79
C GLY A 80 16.66 2.13 -6.61
N ARG A 81 17.70 2.42 -5.82
CA ARG A 81 18.73 1.43 -5.42
C ARG A 81 18.27 0.51 -4.29
N ARG A 82 17.25 0.90 -3.54
CA ARG A 82 16.74 0.15 -2.39
C ARG A 82 15.53 -0.67 -2.80
N ALA A 83 15.41 -1.87 -2.25
CA ALA A 83 14.21 -2.67 -2.45
C ALA A 83 12.96 -1.95 -1.94
N ALA A 84 11.91 -1.97 -2.76
CA ALA A 84 10.57 -1.55 -2.39
C ALA A 84 9.81 -2.79 -1.92
N ALA A 85 9.27 -2.78 -0.71
CA ALA A 85 8.60 -3.93 -0.10
C ALA A 85 7.22 -3.56 0.42
N ASN A 86 6.33 -4.55 0.56
CA ASN A 86 4.95 -4.41 1.02
C ASN A 86 4.18 -3.35 0.22
N LEU A 87 4.19 -3.54 -1.10
CA LEU A 87 3.54 -2.66 -2.06
C LEU A 87 2.11 -3.14 -2.30
N THR A 88 1.16 -2.22 -2.27
CA THR A 88 -0.20 -2.41 -2.77
C THR A 88 -0.37 -1.47 -3.95
N ILE A 89 -0.72 -2.01 -5.12
CA ILE A 89 -0.89 -1.28 -6.37
C ILE A 89 -2.37 -1.31 -6.71
N ASP A 90 -3.02 -0.15 -6.69
CA ASP A 90 -4.43 0.01 -7.03
C ASP A 90 -4.53 0.72 -8.39
N ASP A 91 -5.02 0.03 -9.42
CA ASP A 91 -5.24 0.62 -10.75
C ASP A 91 -6.73 0.82 -10.98
N ASN A 92 -7.18 2.07 -10.94
CA ASN A 92 -8.58 2.43 -11.07
C ASN A 92 -8.96 2.60 -12.55
N ILE A 93 -10.12 2.10 -12.94
CA ILE A 93 -10.66 2.22 -14.28
C ILE A 93 -12.05 2.81 -14.14
N ASN A 94 -12.18 4.06 -14.58
CA ASN A 94 -13.41 4.81 -14.42
C ASN A 94 -14.63 3.97 -14.82
N ASN A 95 -15.60 3.83 -13.92
CA ASN A 95 -16.85 3.09 -14.13
C ASN A 95 -16.73 1.57 -14.41
N LEU A 96 -15.53 0.98 -14.40
CA LEU A 96 -15.32 -0.47 -14.57
C LEU A 96 -14.70 -1.15 -13.34
N GLY A 97 -14.26 -0.37 -12.34
CA GLY A 97 -13.77 -0.86 -11.06
C GLY A 97 -12.29 -0.62 -10.86
N THR A 98 -11.73 -1.25 -9.82
CA THR A 98 -10.32 -1.12 -9.44
C THR A 98 -9.67 -2.50 -9.38
N ALA A 99 -8.52 -2.64 -10.02
CA ALA A 99 -7.68 -3.83 -9.91
C ALA A 99 -6.62 -3.59 -8.83
N THR A 100 -6.61 -4.42 -7.79
CA THR A 100 -5.65 -4.33 -6.67
C THR A 100 -4.66 -5.49 -6.73
N PHE A 101 -3.37 -5.18 -6.63
CA PHE A 101 -2.28 -6.14 -6.61
C PHE A 101 -1.42 -5.95 -5.37
N GLU A 102 -1.08 -7.06 -4.72
CA GLU A 102 -0.08 -7.07 -3.66
C GLU A 102 1.26 -7.53 -4.22
N CYS A 103 2.30 -6.74 -4.00
CA CYS A 103 3.66 -7.08 -4.36
C CYS A 103 4.52 -7.06 -3.09
N ALA A 104 5.02 -8.24 -2.72
CA ALA A 104 5.82 -8.39 -1.52
C ALA A 104 7.11 -7.57 -1.59
N ARG A 105 7.80 -7.60 -2.75
CA ARG A 105 9.07 -6.93 -2.93
C ARG A 105 9.44 -6.75 -4.41
N ILE A 106 10.10 -5.64 -4.73
CA ILE A 106 10.81 -5.37 -5.98
C ILE A 106 12.21 -4.86 -5.61
N ASP A 107 13.27 -5.57 -6.00
CA ASP A 107 14.63 -5.12 -5.72
C ASP A 107 15.00 -3.88 -6.55
N GLY A 108 16.11 -3.23 -6.20
CA GLY A 108 16.52 -1.99 -6.87
C GLY A 108 16.95 -2.24 -8.31
N GLY A 109 16.37 -1.51 -9.26
CA GLY A 109 16.56 -1.70 -10.70
C GLY A 109 15.72 -2.82 -11.32
N GLU A 110 14.94 -3.55 -10.52
CA GLU A 110 14.05 -4.59 -11.02
C GLU A 110 12.66 -4.06 -11.36
N HIS A 111 11.89 -4.88 -12.07
CA HIS A 111 10.50 -4.60 -12.41
C HIS A 111 9.61 -5.81 -12.13
N THR A 112 8.37 -5.55 -11.79
CA THR A 112 7.31 -6.56 -11.70
C THR A 112 6.21 -6.26 -12.69
N THR A 113 5.52 -7.30 -13.15
CA THR A 113 4.41 -7.17 -14.09
C THR A 113 3.13 -7.71 -13.47
N ALA A 114 2.08 -6.91 -13.47
CA ALA A 114 0.74 -7.32 -13.05
C ALA A 114 -0.18 -7.29 -14.27
N THR A 115 -0.95 -8.36 -14.49
CA THR A 115 -1.86 -8.46 -15.63
C THR A 115 -3.26 -8.78 -15.14
N TYR A 116 -4.25 -8.07 -15.67
CA TYR A 116 -5.64 -8.27 -15.35
C TYR A 116 -6.53 -8.09 -16.57
N ARG A 117 -7.77 -8.58 -16.44
CA ARG A 117 -8.79 -8.54 -17.49
C ARG A 117 -9.94 -7.66 -17.05
N VAL A 118 -10.45 -6.88 -17.98
CA VAL A 118 -11.59 -5.98 -17.76
C VAL A 118 -12.62 -6.21 -18.83
N THR A 119 -13.84 -6.47 -18.39
CA THR A 119 -15.02 -6.50 -19.26
C THR A 119 -15.47 -5.07 -19.54
N CYS A 120 -15.47 -4.66 -20.79
CA CYS A 120 -15.81 -3.30 -21.21
C CYS A 120 -17.32 -3.20 -21.46
N ARG A 121 -18.09 -2.92 -20.42
CA ARG A 121 -19.55 -2.72 -20.51
C ARG A 121 -20.03 -1.70 -19.47
N PRO A 122 -20.95 -0.77 -19.82
CA PRO A 122 -21.55 -0.52 -21.14
C PRO A 122 -20.60 0.14 -22.15
N ARG A 123 -21.03 0.40 -23.38
CA ARG A 123 -20.20 1.12 -24.37
C ARG A 123 -19.82 2.52 -23.87
N GLY A 124 -18.54 2.87 -23.97
CA GLY A 124 -18.03 4.18 -23.58
C GLY A 124 -16.53 4.33 -23.75
N VAL A 125 -16.00 5.51 -23.41
CA VAL A 125 -14.56 5.77 -23.33
C VAL A 125 -14.15 5.69 -21.86
N TYR A 126 -13.22 4.79 -21.57
CA TYR A 126 -12.76 4.52 -20.22
C TYR A 126 -11.33 5.00 -20.03
N ARG A 127 -11.10 5.75 -18.95
CA ARG A 127 -9.75 6.12 -18.53
C ARG A 127 -9.20 4.99 -17.66
N VAL A 128 -8.07 4.42 -18.07
CA VAL A 128 -7.29 3.46 -17.27
C VAL A 128 -6.31 4.25 -16.40
N GLY A 129 -6.31 3.96 -15.11
CA GLY A 129 -5.63 4.74 -14.08
C GLY A 129 -6.46 5.94 -13.59
N PRO A 130 -5.97 6.66 -12.56
CA PRO A 130 -4.61 6.62 -12.04
C PRO A 130 -4.27 5.32 -11.32
N THR A 131 -3.00 4.93 -11.42
CA THR A 131 -2.43 3.84 -10.63
C THR A 131 -1.90 4.45 -9.34
N GLU A 132 -2.43 4.04 -8.19
CA GLU A 132 -1.97 4.47 -6.89
C GLU A 132 -1.12 3.37 -6.26
N ILE A 133 0.06 3.73 -5.77
CA ILE A 133 0.93 2.80 -5.06
C ILE A 133 0.94 3.17 -3.59
N ARG A 134 0.69 2.19 -2.73
CA ARG A 134 0.78 2.29 -1.29
C ARG A 134 1.87 1.37 -0.78
N ILE A 135 2.68 1.89 0.13
CA ILE A 135 3.70 1.13 0.86
C ILE A 135 3.28 1.05 2.31
N SER A 136 3.37 -0.15 2.88
CA SER A 136 3.11 -0.39 4.29
C SER A 136 4.36 -0.86 5.03
N ASP A 137 4.49 -0.57 6.32
CA ASP A 137 5.54 -1.17 7.14
C ASP A 137 5.27 -2.68 7.36
N PRO A 138 6.27 -3.47 7.80
CA PRO A 138 6.11 -4.91 8.00
C PRO A 138 5.00 -5.32 8.97
N PHE A 139 4.62 -4.44 9.90
CA PHE A 139 3.55 -4.68 10.86
C PHE A 139 2.20 -4.06 10.43
N SER A 140 2.13 -3.44 9.26
CA SER A 140 0.93 -2.78 8.72
C SER A 140 0.33 -1.71 9.65
N LEU A 141 1.18 -1.02 10.42
CA LEU A 141 0.85 0.03 11.38
C LEU A 141 0.84 1.44 10.76
N ALA A 142 1.57 1.61 9.67
CA ALA A 142 1.73 2.84 8.93
C ALA A 142 1.78 2.54 7.42
N SER A 143 1.17 3.43 6.64
CA SER A 143 1.29 3.39 5.18
C SER A 143 1.52 4.77 4.59
N THR A 144 2.16 4.84 3.43
CA THR A 144 2.28 6.06 2.63
C THR A 144 1.87 5.76 1.20
N ARG A 145 1.29 6.76 0.54
CA ARG A 145 1.14 6.76 -0.92
C ARG A 145 2.42 7.31 -1.53
N VAL A 146 2.78 6.79 -2.70
CA VAL A 146 3.93 7.22 -3.52
C VAL A 146 3.42 7.68 -4.86
#